data_AF-A0A2T5JYC0-F1
#
_entry.id   AF-A0A2T5JYC0-F1
#
_cell.length_a   1.000
_cell.length_b   1.000
_cell.length_c   1.000
_cell.angle_alpha   90.00
_cell.angle_beta   90.00
_cell.angle_gamma   90.00
#
_symmetry.space_group_name_H-M   'P 1'
#
loop_
_entity.id
_entity.type
_entity.pdbx_description
1 polymer ?
#
loop_
_entity_poly.entity_id
_entity_poly.type
_entity_poly.pdbx_seq_one_letter_code
_entity_poly.pdbx_strand_id
1 'polypeptide(L)'
;MIKPTGKKGTYWCDFRTPDGKRIRQSLHTADWAEAKALEIKLRYDAKATTDRIRKGGITLSEAFQHALRVRDSWRSAKSLGSIEAIYNQVVAHFGAKRPLSKITDELLLQYGEKLKRQRKTPSTINKRLSLVSVLFDEAIKWKKYSGEKPKLIRYRVKNDRRRLITPEEEAWAVSLCIQSSPYEAAMAELIIVLADTGLRLSEALRILPRNLDIHNRTVLVMDTKSGDDRVVPLTGRALAILQRRNTTPVFWPLNAHVVSHIWRRIRKKMGLEHDKEFVLHAFRHTYGSTLANAGTDSFRLQKVMGHKSILSTQRYIKVSASALSGLSSIIEARTATFKHHVLPEDKQEETPKG
;
A
#
# COMPACT_ATOMS: atom_id res chain seq x y z
N MET A 1 -9.00 -49.23 -5.18
CA MET A 1 -9.88 -50.41 -4.98
C MET A 1 -11.17 -49.86 -4.41
N ILE A 2 -12.29 -50.07 -5.10
CA ILE A 2 -13.60 -49.58 -4.65
C ILE A 2 -14.19 -50.61 -3.71
N LYS A 3 -14.67 -50.19 -2.53
CA LYS A 3 -15.35 -51.08 -1.58
C LYS A 3 -16.78 -50.58 -1.34
N PRO A 4 -17.81 -51.43 -1.45
CA PRO A 4 -19.18 -51.09 -1.05
C PRO A 4 -19.27 -50.98 0.48
N THR A 5 -20.18 -50.13 0.98
CA THR A 5 -20.41 -49.95 2.42
C THR A 5 -21.81 -50.42 2.86
N GLY A 6 -22.02 -51.74 2.98
CA GLY A 6 -23.27 -52.27 3.57
C GLY A 6 -24.56 -52.01 2.77
N LYS A 7 -25.71 -52.49 3.30
CA LYS A 7 -26.95 -52.85 2.57
C LYS A 7 -27.67 -51.74 1.76
N LYS A 8 -27.23 -50.47 1.78
CA LYS A 8 -27.66 -49.40 0.84
C LYS A 8 -26.52 -48.42 0.50
N GLY A 9 -25.28 -48.90 0.53
CA GLY A 9 -24.11 -48.07 0.76
C GLY A 9 -23.43 -47.46 -0.45
N THR A 10 -23.07 -46.19 -0.28
CA THR A 10 -22.18 -45.42 -1.14
C THR A 10 -20.82 -46.11 -1.34
N TYR A 11 -20.32 -46.10 -2.57
CA TYR A 11 -18.99 -46.62 -2.86
C TYR A 11 -17.88 -45.71 -2.32
N TRP A 12 -16.81 -46.30 -1.82
CA TRP A 12 -15.60 -45.58 -1.40
C TRP A 12 -14.41 -45.98 -2.26
N CYS A 13 -13.58 -45.02 -2.65
CA CYS A 13 -12.30 -45.30 -3.29
C CYS A 13 -11.16 -45.27 -2.26
N ASP A 14 -10.25 -46.24 -2.35
CA ASP A 14 -8.98 -46.27 -1.62
C ASP A 14 -7.86 -46.67 -2.57
N PHE A 15 -6.94 -45.75 -2.85
CA PHE A 15 -5.76 -46.01 -3.68
C PHE A 15 -4.60 -45.09 -3.28
N ARG A 16 -3.38 -45.50 -3.61
CA ARG A 16 -2.19 -44.64 -3.51
C ARG A 16 -1.92 -43.99 -4.85
N THR A 17 -1.62 -42.69 -4.84
CA THR A 17 -1.18 -41.94 -6.01
C THR A 17 0.26 -42.33 -6.38
N PRO A 18 0.74 -42.02 -7.59
CA PRO A 18 2.11 -42.35 -8.01
C PRO A 18 3.21 -41.67 -7.18
N ASP A 19 2.88 -40.63 -6.41
CA ASP A 19 3.74 -39.95 -5.43
C ASP A 19 3.60 -40.52 -3.99
N GLY A 20 2.86 -41.61 -3.80
CA GLY A 20 2.77 -42.35 -2.54
C GLY A 20 1.69 -41.85 -1.57
N LYS A 21 0.99 -40.75 -1.88
CA LYS A 21 -0.12 -40.23 -1.06
C LYS A 21 -1.33 -41.15 -1.15
N ARG A 22 -1.91 -41.52 0.00
CA ARG A 22 -3.14 -42.32 0.04
C ARG A 22 -4.37 -41.42 -0.13
N ILE A 23 -5.21 -41.73 -1.12
CA ILE A 23 -6.52 -41.10 -1.30
C ILE A 23 -7.57 -42.09 -0.84
N ARG A 24 -8.32 -41.69 0.20
CA ARG A 24 -9.48 -42.44 0.71
C ARG A 24 -10.65 -41.48 0.88
N GLN A 25 -11.67 -41.61 0.02
CA GLN A 25 -12.85 -40.75 0.07
C GLN A 25 -14.10 -41.49 -0.44
N SER A 26 -15.27 -40.99 -0.03
CA SER A 26 -16.56 -41.46 -0.54
C SER A 26 -16.77 -40.97 -1.97
N LEU A 27 -17.35 -41.81 -2.82
CA LEU A 27 -17.70 -41.48 -4.19
C LEU A 27 -19.14 -40.95 -4.30
N HIS A 28 -19.86 -40.85 -3.18
CA HIS A 28 -21.21 -40.27 -3.09
C HIS A 28 -22.27 -40.87 -4.02
N THR A 29 -22.00 -42.04 -4.61
CA THR A 29 -22.93 -42.80 -5.44
C THR A 29 -23.05 -44.26 -4.97
N ALA A 30 -24.24 -44.81 -5.12
CA ALA A 30 -24.54 -46.24 -4.93
C ALA A 30 -24.55 -47.01 -6.27
N ASP A 31 -24.38 -46.31 -7.40
CA ASP A 31 -24.24 -46.92 -8.73
C ASP A 31 -22.78 -47.33 -8.97
N TRP A 32 -22.58 -48.59 -9.33
CA TRP A 32 -21.26 -49.15 -9.57
C TRP A 32 -20.56 -48.55 -10.81
N ALA A 33 -21.29 -48.29 -11.88
CA ALA A 33 -20.74 -47.74 -13.11
C ALA A 33 -20.30 -46.28 -12.89
N GLU A 34 -21.12 -45.50 -12.18
CA GLU A 34 -20.79 -44.12 -11.80
C GLU A 34 -19.62 -44.08 -10.81
N ALA A 35 -19.60 -44.95 -9.80
CA ALA A 35 -18.48 -45.07 -8.87
C ALA A 35 -17.17 -45.40 -9.59
N LYS A 36 -17.21 -46.30 -10.57
CA LYS A 36 -16.02 -46.69 -11.32
C LYS A 36 -15.52 -45.57 -12.23
N ALA A 37 -16.41 -44.81 -12.86
CA ALA A 37 -16.06 -43.62 -13.63
C ALA A 37 -15.38 -42.55 -12.74
N LEU A 38 -15.92 -42.32 -11.52
CA LEU A 38 -15.33 -41.39 -10.56
C LEU A 38 -13.95 -41.85 -10.04
N GLU A 39 -13.75 -43.15 -9.73
CA GLU A 39 -12.43 -43.67 -9.35
C GLU A 39 -11.41 -43.50 -10.50
N ILE A 40 -11.80 -43.80 -11.74
CA ILE A 40 -10.94 -43.64 -12.93
C ILE A 40 -10.54 -42.18 -13.08
N LYS A 41 -11.49 -41.25 -12.97
CA LYS A 41 -11.23 -39.81 -13.03
C LYS A 41 -10.26 -39.36 -11.94
N LEU A 42 -10.47 -39.78 -10.70
CA LEU A 42 -9.59 -39.46 -9.57
C LEU A 42 -8.17 -40.00 -9.75
N ARG A 43 -8.02 -41.22 -10.29
CA ARG A 43 -6.71 -41.81 -10.60
C ARG A 43 -6.02 -41.09 -11.75
N TYR A 44 -6.78 -40.71 -12.78
CA TYR A 44 -6.28 -39.95 -13.91
C TYR A 44 -5.80 -38.56 -13.48
N ASP A 45 -6.59 -37.83 -12.69
CA ASP A 45 -6.24 -36.52 -12.16
C ASP A 45 -5.01 -36.59 -11.22
N ALA A 46 -4.94 -37.62 -10.38
CA ALA A 46 -3.77 -37.86 -9.54
C ALA A 46 -2.52 -38.15 -10.38
N LYS A 47 -2.61 -39.04 -11.38
CA LYS A 47 -1.49 -39.37 -12.27
C LYS A 47 -1.05 -38.16 -13.10
N ALA A 48 -1.98 -37.39 -13.65
CA ALA A 48 -1.70 -36.16 -14.39
C ALA A 48 -1.04 -35.09 -13.50
N THR A 49 -1.43 -35.02 -12.22
CA THR A 49 -0.79 -34.16 -11.22
C THR A 49 0.63 -34.62 -10.93
N THR A 50 0.85 -35.91 -10.70
CA THR A 50 2.21 -36.45 -10.46
C THR A 50 3.11 -36.33 -11.69
N ASP A 51 2.59 -36.53 -12.90
CA ASP A 51 3.34 -36.38 -14.15
C ASP A 51 3.67 -34.90 -14.44
N ARG A 52 2.78 -33.95 -14.08
CA ARG A 52 3.08 -32.51 -14.11
C ARG A 52 4.17 -32.13 -13.10
N ILE A 53 4.16 -32.72 -11.91
CA ILE A 53 5.21 -32.54 -10.90
C ILE A 53 6.55 -33.12 -11.41
N ARG A 54 6.54 -34.29 -12.07
CA ARG A 54 7.73 -34.94 -12.67
C ARG A 54 8.31 -34.16 -13.87
N LYS A 55 7.47 -33.53 -14.70
CA LYS A 55 7.91 -32.69 -15.85
C LYS A 55 8.33 -31.26 -15.47
N GLY A 56 8.59 -30.98 -14.19
CA GLY A 56 9.13 -29.70 -13.75
C GLY A 56 8.09 -28.62 -13.42
N GLY A 57 6.78 -28.91 -13.48
CA GLY A 57 5.73 -27.96 -13.11
C GLY A 57 5.80 -26.62 -13.84
N ILE A 58 4.98 -25.65 -13.41
CA ILE A 58 5.09 -24.27 -13.89
C ILE A 58 6.36 -23.61 -13.36
N THR A 59 7.11 -22.96 -14.24
CA THR A 59 8.31 -22.21 -13.91
C THR A 59 8.00 -20.80 -13.41
N LEU A 60 8.98 -20.19 -12.75
CA LEU A 60 8.90 -18.80 -12.29
C LEU A 60 8.58 -17.83 -13.44
N SER A 61 9.18 -18.03 -14.62
CA SER A 61 8.94 -17.20 -15.80
C SER A 61 7.55 -17.37 -16.37
N GLU A 62 7.07 -18.60 -16.51
CA GLU A 62 5.72 -18.85 -17.01
C GLU A 62 4.65 -18.27 -16.07
N ALA A 63 4.85 -18.38 -14.76
CA ALA A 63 3.96 -17.77 -13.77
C ALA A 63 3.96 -16.24 -13.88
N PHE A 64 5.13 -15.62 -14.10
CA PHE A 64 5.23 -14.16 -14.28
C PHE A 64 4.56 -13.69 -15.58
N GLN A 65 4.78 -14.38 -16.69
CA GLN A 65 4.15 -14.07 -17.98
C GLN A 65 2.63 -14.23 -17.91
N HIS A 66 2.15 -15.26 -17.21
CA HIS A 66 0.72 -15.41 -16.92
C HIS A 66 0.21 -14.23 -16.09
N ALA A 67 0.88 -13.89 -14.99
CA ALA A 67 0.49 -12.78 -14.11
C ALA A 67 0.42 -11.43 -14.85
N LEU A 68 1.35 -11.15 -15.77
CA LEU A 68 1.31 -9.95 -16.62
C LEU A 68 0.07 -9.91 -17.52
N ARG A 69 -0.40 -11.06 -18.01
CA ARG A 69 -1.60 -11.16 -18.85
C ARG A 69 -2.89 -11.08 -18.07
N VAL A 70 -2.98 -11.64 -16.88
CA VAL A 70 -4.27 -11.74 -16.16
C VAL A 70 -4.50 -10.64 -15.14
N ARG A 71 -3.44 -9.96 -14.66
CA ARG A 71 -3.58 -8.93 -13.63
C ARG A 71 -3.72 -7.55 -14.26
N ASP A 72 -4.95 -7.07 -14.39
CA ASP A 72 -5.23 -5.72 -14.89
C ASP A 72 -4.53 -4.63 -14.06
N SER A 73 -4.38 -4.86 -12.75
CA SER A 73 -3.66 -3.95 -11.86
C SER A 73 -2.17 -3.79 -12.19
N TRP A 74 -1.59 -4.68 -13.01
CA TRP A 74 -0.19 -4.61 -13.46
C TRP A 74 -0.04 -3.97 -14.83
N ARG A 75 -1.12 -3.91 -15.63
CA ARG A 75 -1.14 -3.38 -17.00
C ARG A 75 -0.89 -1.87 -17.10
N SER A 76 -0.94 -1.12 -15.99
CA SER A 76 -0.59 0.30 -16.03
C SER A 76 0.92 0.47 -16.29
N ALA A 77 1.29 1.26 -17.31
CA ALA A 77 2.69 1.47 -17.70
C ALA A 77 3.60 1.92 -16.54
N LYS A 78 3.04 2.67 -15.57
CA LYS A 78 3.77 3.14 -14.37
C LYS A 78 4.13 2.03 -13.39
N SER A 79 3.35 0.95 -13.32
CA SER A 79 3.63 -0.21 -12.44
C SER A 79 4.47 -1.27 -13.11
N LEU A 80 4.30 -1.46 -14.43
CA LEU A 80 4.88 -2.58 -15.17
C LEU A 80 6.42 -2.59 -15.11
N GLY A 81 7.08 -1.49 -15.48
CA GLY A 81 8.55 -1.44 -15.43
C GLY A 81 9.12 -1.62 -14.01
N SER A 82 8.40 -1.18 -12.97
CA SER A 82 8.80 -1.43 -11.58
C SER A 82 8.67 -2.91 -11.20
N ILE A 83 7.60 -3.57 -11.66
CA ILE A 83 7.34 -4.99 -11.42
C ILE A 83 8.38 -5.85 -12.16
N GLU A 84 8.68 -5.53 -13.42
CA GLU A 84 9.72 -6.19 -14.22
C GLU A 84 11.11 -6.04 -13.59
N ALA A 85 11.45 -4.85 -13.09
CA ALA A 85 12.71 -4.65 -12.38
C ALA A 85 12.83 -5.53 -11.12
N ILE A 86 11.73 -5.69 -10.37
CA ILE A 86 11.69 -6.60 -9.21
C ILE A 86 11.80 -8.05 -9.68
N TYR A 87 11.08 -8.42 -10.74
CA TYR A 87 11.13 -9.76 -11.33
C TYR A 87 12.54 -10.15 -11.77
N ASN A 88 13.24 -9.27 -12.50
CA ASN A 88 14.61 -9.52 -12.94
C ASN A 88 15.55 -9.77 -11.75
N GLN A 89 15.36 -9.08 -10.63
CA GLN A 89 16.14 -9.30 -9.40
C GLN A 89 15.80 -10.62 -8.68
N VAL A 90 14.57 -11.10 -8.82
CA VAL A 90 14.15 -12.41 -8.30
C VAL A 90 14.69 -13.53 -9.19
N VAL A 91 14.57 -13.38 -10.51
CA VAL A 91 15.13 -14.31 -11.52
C VAL A 91 16.64 -14.41 -11.42
N ALA A 92 17.36 -13.30 -11.23
CA ALA A 92 18.81 -13.33 -11.05
C ALA A 92 19.25 -14.18 -9.85
N HIS A 93 18.36 -14.44 -8.88
CA HIS A 93 18.65 -15.31 -7.75
C HIS A 93 18.17 -16.75 -7.95
N PHE A 94 16.92 -16.95 -8.39
CA PHE A 94 16.31 -18.28 -8.47
C PHE A 94 16.46 -18.95 -9.84
N GLY A 95 16.68 -18.18 -10.90
CA GLY A 95 16.65 -18.64 -12.30
C GLY A 95 15.23 -18.63 -12.88
N ALA A 96 15.11 -18.14 -14.12
CA ALA A 96 13.81 -17.99 -14.80
C ALA A 96 13.09 -19.32 -15.02
N LYS A 97 13.85 -20.38 -15.34
CA LYS A 97 13.34 -21.73 -15.60
C LYS A 97 13.13 -22.56 -14.33
N ARG A 98 13.36 -22.01 -13.14
CA ARG A 98 13.19 -22.77 -11.90
C ARG A 98 11.70 -23.09 -11.70
N PRO A 99 11.34 -24.37 -11.49
CA PRO A 99 9.99 -24.76 -11.08
C PRO A 99 9.55 -24.05 -9.80
N LEU A 100 8.30 -23.60 -9.74
CA LEU A 100 7.75 -23.07 -8.48
C LEU A 100 7.78 -24.11 -7.35
N SER A 101 7.63 -25.39 -7.66
CA SER A 101 7.74 -26.50 -6.68
C SER A 101 9.12 -26.62 -6.03
N LYS A 102 10.15 -26.00 -6.61
CA LYS A 102 11.53 -25.99 -6.10
C LYS A 102 11.88 -24.67 -5.40
N ILE A 103 10.91 -23.79 -5.16
CA ILE A 103 11.06 -22.57 -4.36
C ILE A 103 10.35 -22.82 -3.03
N THR A 104 11.12 -23.21 -2.02
CA THR A 104 10.62 -23.59 -0.68
C THR A 104 10.69 -22.43 0.31
N ASP A 105 10.05 -22.58 1.48
CA ASP A 105 10.14 -21.64 2.60
C ASP A 105 11.59 -21.33 2.96
N GLU A 106 12.44 -22.35 3.00
CA GLU A 106 13.86 -22.21 3.33
C GLU A 106 14.62 -21.39 2.29
N LEU A 107 14.34 -21.60 0.99
CA LEU A 107 14.97 -20.80 -0.06
C LEU A 107 14.50 -19.33 -0.03
N LEU A 108 13.25 -19.07 0.35
CA LEU A 108 12.77 -17.70 0.53
C LEU A 108 13.40 -17.03 1.75
N LEU A 109 13.61 -17.77 2.85
CA LEU A 109 14.34 -17.30 4.02
C LEU A 109 15.79 -16.98 3.66
N GLN A 110 16.51 -17.89 2.99
CA GLN A 110 17.88 -17.68 2.53
C GLN A 110 17.98 -16.47 1.60
N TYR A 111 17.01 -16.28 0.70
CA TYR A 111 16.94 -15.10 -0.15
C TYR A 111 16.77 -13.82 0.69
N GLY A 112 15.83 -13.81 1.64
CA GLY A 112 15.63 -12.68 2.55
C GLY A 112 16.89 -12.30 3.33
N GLU A 113 17.60 -13.29 3.89
CA GLU A 113 18.87 -13.07 4.62
C GLU A 113 20.00 -12.62 3.69
N LYS A 114 20.08 -13.12 2.46
CA LYS A 114 20.99 -12.59 1.43
C LYS A 114 20.72 -11.10 1.17
N LEU A 115 19.46 -10.69 1.04
CA LEU A 115 19.10 -9.30 0.80
C LEU A 115 19.40 -8.38 1.99
N LYS A 116 19.24 -8.88 3.22
CA LYS A 116 19.68 -8.18 4.42
C LYS A 116 21.19 -7.97 4.44
N ARG A 117 21.98 -9.01 4.12
CA ARG A 117 23.45 -8.90 4.00
C ARG A 117 23.87 -7.86 2.96
N GLN A 118 23.08 -7.72 1.88
CA GLN A 118 23.23 -6.66 0.88
C GLN A 118 22.69 -5.29 1.33
N ARG A 119 22.38 -5.11 2.62
CA ARG A 119 21.86 -3.87 3.24
C ARG A 119 20.60 -3.33 2.54
N LYS A 120 19.75 -4.21 1.97
CA LYS A 120 18.46 -3.79 1.41
C LYS A 120 17.46 -3.48 2.53
N THR A 121 16.63 -2.45 2.31
CA THR A 121 15.61 -2.08 3.30
C THR A 121 14.55 -3.18 3.46
N PRO A 122 13.94 -3.34 4.64
CA PRO A 122 12.84 -4.30 4.85
C PRO A 122 11.70 -4.15 3.83
N SER A 123 11.37 -2.92 3.43
CA SER A 123 10.35 -2.65 2.40
C SER A 123 10.75 -3.22 1.04
N THR A 124 12.01 -3.05 0.63
CA THR A 124 12.54 -3.63 -0.61
C THR A 124 12.50 -5.15 -0.59
N ILE A 125 12.89 -5.77 0.54
CA ILE A 125 12.87 -7.23 0.70
C ILE A 125 11.43 -7.75 0.60
N ASN A 126 10.50 -7.14 1.36
CA ASN A 126 9.10 -7.50 1.34
C ASN A 126 8.47 -7.36 -0.05
N LYS A 127 8.85 -6.36 -0.86
CA LYS A 127 8.35 -6.22 -2.24
C LYS A 127 8.78 -7.38 -3.12
N ARG A 128 10.04 -7.82 -3.04
CA ARG A 128 10.56 -8.97 -3.80
C ARG A 128 9.88 -10.28 -3.38
N LEU A 129 9.75 -10.50 -2.07
CA LEU A 129 9.04 -11.65 -1.53
C LEU A 129 7.54 -11.63 -1.89
N SER A 130 6.91 -10.46 -1.86
CA SER A 130 5.51 -10.29 -2.28
C SER A 130 5.31 -10.59 -3.76
N LEU A 131 6.27 -10.28 -4.62
CA LEU A 131 6.19 -10.68 -6.03
C LEU A 131 6.12 -12.20 -6.15
N VAL A 132 7.04 -12.93 -5.50
CA VAL A 132 7.01 -14.40 -5.51
C VAL A 132 5.68 -14.93 -4.97
N SER A 133 5.18 -14.35 -3.88
CA SER A 133 3.85 -14.64 -3.32
C SER A 133 2.75 -14.59 -4.37
N VAL A 134 2.72 -13.50 -5.15
CA VAL A 134 1.74 -13.29 -6.21
C VAL A 134 1.89 -14.32 -7.30
N LEU A 135 3.12 -14.68 -7.69
CA LEU A 135 3.35 -15.70 -8.72
C LEU A 135 2.82 -17.08 -8.32
N PHE A 136 2.96 -17.45 -7.04
CA PHE A 136 2.31 -18.65 -6.52
C PHE A 136 0.79 -18.53 -6.54
N ASP A 137 0.21 -17.40 -6.11
CA ASP A 137 -1.24 -17.19 -6.12
C ASP A 137 -1.82 -17.31 -7.53
N GLU A 138 -1.20 -16.68 -8.52
CA GLU A 138 -1.65 -16.75 -9.92
C GLU A 138 -1.47 -18.16 -10.50
N ALA A 139 -0.37 -18.85 -10.18
CA ALA A 139 -0.14 -20.22 -10.65
C ALA A 139 -1.14 -21.24 -10.05
N ILE A 140 -1.54 -21.06 -8.79
CA ILE A 140 -2.57 -21.86 -8.11
C ILE A 140 -3.94 -21.58 -8.74
N LYS A 141 -4.32 -20.31 -8.90
CA LYS A 141 -5.56 -19.91 -9.58
C LYS A 141 -5.64 -20.47 -10.99
N TRP A 142 -4.51 -20.46 -11.71
CA TRP A 142 -4.39 -21.01 -13.06
C TRP A 142 -4.38 -22.55 -13.09
N LYS A 143 -4.43 -23.23 -11.94
CA LYS A 143 -4.38 -24.70 -11.81
C LYS A 143 -3.13 -25.33 -12.46
N LYS A 144 -2.05 -24.55 -12.59
CA LYS A 144 -0.74 -25.01 -13.08
C LYS A 144 0.25 -25.29 -11.95
N TYR A 145 -0.11 -24.93 -10.72
CA TYR A 145 0.57 -25.32 -9.50
C TYR A 145 -0.44 -25.94 -8.53
N SER A 146 -0.13 -27.13 -8.01
CA SER A 146 -0.99 -27.90 -7.09
C SER A 146 -0.36 -28.13 -5.71
N GLY A 147 0.85 -27.60 -5.48
CA GLY A 147 1.52 -27.67 -4.18
C GLY A 147 1.04 -26.60 -3.21
N GLU A 148 1.62 -26.60 -2.00
CA GLU A 148 1.38 -25.56 -1.01
C GLU A 148 2.22 -24.32 -1.31
N LYS A 149 1.60 -23.14 -1.14
CA LYS A 149 2.29 -21.86 -1.27
C LYS A 149 3.28 -21.68 -0.11
N PRO A 150 4.53 -21.28 -0.38
CA PRO A 150 5.50 -21.01 0.67
C PRO A 150 5.06 -19.94 1.67
N LYS A 151 5.36 -20.15 2.96
CA LYS A 151 5.11 -19.17 4.02
C LYS A 151 6.12 -18.04 3.95
N LEU A 152 5.62 -16.82 3.71
CA LEU A 152 6.47 -15.65 3.54
C LEU A 152 6.73 -14.94 4.87
N ILE A 153 8.00 -14.84 5.22
CA ILE A 153 8.44 -14.00 6.33
C ILE A 153 8.32 -12.54 5.90
N ARG A 154 7.59 -11.75 6.68
CA ARG A 154 7.47 -10.30 6.50
C ARG A 154 8.42 -9.58 7.44
N TYR A 155 9.35 -8.83 6.88
CA TYR A 155 10.27 -8.02 7.65
C TYR A 155 9.59 -6.74 8.12
N ARG A 156 9.69 -6.42 9.40
CA ARG A 156 9.10 -5.20 9.97
C ARG A 156 9.68 -3.97 9.29
N VAL A 157 8.81 -3.14 8.72
CA VAL A 157 9.20 -1.86 8.11
C VAL A 157 8.96 -0.78 9.16
N LYS A 158 10.04 -0.18 9.67
CA LYS A 158 9.93 1.08 10.41
C LYS A 158 9.74 2.19 9.40
N ASN A 159 8.71 3.01 9.59
CA ASN A 159 8.34 4.08 8.66
C ASN A 159 8.45 5.42 9.39
N ASP A 160 9.59 5.62 10.05
CA ASP A 160 9.83 6.67 11.03
C ASP A 160 10.37 7.95 10.37
N ARG A 161 9.89 8.28 9.16
CA ARG A 161 10.29 9.55 8.54
C ARG A 161 9.76 10.69 9.39
N ARG A 162 10.67 11.45 9.98
CA ARG A 162 10.36 12.48 10.99
C ARG A 162 10.74 13.88 10.55
N ARG A 163 11.58 14.00 9.51
CA ARG A 163 12.02 15.31 9.04
C ARG A 163 10.84 16.16 8.57
N LEU A 164 10.76 17.36 9.14
CA LEU A 164 9.89 18.44 8.69
C LEU A 164 10.78 19.51 8.05
N ILE A 165 10.26 20.14 7.01
CA ILE A 165 10.85 21.32 6.37
C ILE A 165 10.49 22.56 7.19
N THR A 166 11.48 23.39 7.52
CA THR A 166 11.26 24.67 8.20
C THR A 166 10.92 25.78 7.19
N PRO A 167 10.30 26.90 7.62
CA PRO A 167 10.07 28.04 6.75
C PRO A 167 11.34 28.59 6.10
N GLU A 168 12.47 28.57 6.82
CA GLU A 168 13.78 29.02 6.31
C GLU A 168 14.32 28.07 5.23
N GLU A 169 14.18 26.76 5.43
CA GLU A 169 14.56 25.76 4.43
C GLU A 169 13.72 25.87 3.16
N GLU A 170 12.41 26.10 3.30
CA GLU A 170 11.53 26.37 2.16
C GLU A 170 11.96 27.64 1.42
N ALA A 171 12.14 28.76 2.13
CA ALA A 171 12.53 30.03 1.54
C ALA A 171 13.88 29.93 0.83
N TRP A 172 14.86 29.25 1.41
CA TRP A 172 16.16 29.04 0.80
C TRP A 172 16.08 28.14 -0.44
N ALA A 173 15.31 27.04 -0.39
CA ALA A 173 15.11 26.19 -1.56
C ALA A 173 14.45 26.94 -2.73
N VAL A 174 13.50 27.83 -2.43
CA VAL A 174 12.84 28.71 -3.41
C VAL A 174 13.81 29.74 -3.97
N SER A 175 14.61 30.40 -3.13
CA SER A 175 15.55 31.44 -3.57
C SER A 175 16.64 30.90 -4.50
N LEU A 176 17.06 29.64 -4.32
CA LEU A 176 18.01 28.96 -5.20
C LEU A 176 17.50 28.67 -6.63
N CYS A 177 16.20 28.89 -6.86
CA CYS A 177 15.53 28.67 -8.14
C CYS A 177 15.11 29.96 -8.85
N ILE A 178 15.01 31.07 -8.11
CA ILE A 178 14.60 32.36 -8.66
C ILE A 178 15.75 32.88 -9.53
N GLN A 179 15.48 33.13 -10.82
CA GLN A 179 16.35 33.78 -11.84
C GLN A 179 17.24 32.91 -12.75
N SER A 180 17.23 31.56 -12.69
CA SER A 180 18.22 30.78 -13.49
C SER A 180 17.69 30.03 -14.73
N SER A 181 16.37 29.76 -14.85
CA SER A 181 15.74 29.22 -16.08
C SER A 181 14.20 29.13 -15.96
N PRO A 182 13.44 28.94 -17.07
CA PRO A 182 12.01 28.63 -17.00
C PRO A 182 11.69 27.38 -16.16
N TYR A 183 12.60 26.39 -16.17
CA TYR A 183 12.47 25.17 -15.37
C TYR A 183 12.64 25.44 -13.87
N GLU A 184 13.62 26.25 -13.48
CA GLU A 184 13.82 26.61 -12.07
C GLU A 184 12.74 27.58 -11.58
N ALA A 185 12.28 28.53 -12.39
CA ALA A 185 11.14 29.37 -12.04
C ALA A 185 9.89 28.53 -11.74
N ALA A 186 9.57 27.56 -12.61
CA ALA A 186 8.47 26.63 -12.37
C ALA A 186 8.71 25.74 -11.13
N MET A 187 9.98 25.40 -10.82
CA MET A 187 10.33 24.61 -9.63
C MET A 187 10.12 25.40 -8.35
N ALA A 188 10.47 26.68 -8.32
CA ALA A 188 10.25 27.58 -7.19
C ALA A 188 8.75 27.62 -6.82
N GLU A 189 7.91 27.83 -7.83
CA GLU A 189 6.46 27.84 -7.71
C GLU A 189 5.89 26.48 -7.29
N LEU A 190 6.44 25.38 -7.82
CA LEU A 190 6.05 24.02 -7.44
C LEU A 190 6.36 23.75 -5.97
N ILE A 191 7.51 24.20 -5.45
CA ILE A 191 7.87 24.04 -4.04
C ILE A 191 6.82 24.73 -3.14
N ILE A 192 6.47 25.97 -3.45
CA ILE A 192 5.46 26.75 -2.71
C ILE A 192 4.12 26.02 -2.71
N VAL A 193 3.66 25.56 -3.87
CA VAL A 193 2.38 24.83 -3.96
C VAL A 193 2.44 23.52 -3.18
N LEU A 194 3.54 22.76 -3.24
CA LEU A 194 3.69 21.52 -2.46
C LEU A 194 3.67 21.77 -0.95
N ALA A 195 4.30 22.85 -0.48
CA ALA A 195 4.29 23.25 0.93
C ALA A 195 2.88 23.58 1.42
N ASP A 196 2.11 24.32 0.62
CA ASP A 196 0.80 24.86 1.01
C ASP A 196 -0.37 23.91 0.84
N THR A 197 -0.22 22.88 0.01
CA THR A 197 -1.33 21.99 -0.36
C THR A 197 -1.11 20.55 0.09
N GLY A 198 0.14 20.21 0.45
CA GLY A 198 0.52 18.84 0.79
C GLY A 198 0.30 17.84 -0.34
N LEU A 199 0.16 18.28 -1.59
CA LEU A 199 -0.04 17.38 -2.73
C LEU A 199 1.11 16.41 -2.92
N ARG A 200 0.83 15.23 -3.48
CA ARG A 200 1.91 14.37 -3.99
C ARG A 200 2.51 15.04 -5.22
N LEU A 201 3.83 14.90 -5.42
CA LEU A 201 4.51 15.45 -6.59
C LEU A 201 3.81 15.11 -7.91
N SER A 202 3.40 13.85 -8.09
CA SER A 202 2.71 13.44 -9.32
C SER A 202 1.31 14.01 -9.47
N GLU A 203 0.65 14.39 -8.38
CA GLU A 203 -0.65 15.08 -8.43
C GLU A 203 -0.42 16.54 -8.85
N ALA A 204 0.52 17.23 -8.20
CA ALA A 204 0.88 18.61 -8.53
C ALA A 204 1.30 18.76 -10.01
N LEU A 205 2.17 17.89 -10.52
CA LEU A 205 2.62 17.92 -11.93
C LEU A 205 1.53 17.62 -12.96
N ARG A 206 0.35 17.17 -12.54
CA ARG A 206 -0.80 16.85 -13.42
C ARG A 206 -1.94 17.86 -13.32
N ILE A 207 -1.83 18.88 -12.46
CA ILE A 207 -2.84 19.93 -12.35
C ILE A 207 -2.97 20.59 -13.72
N LEU A 208 -4.20 20.73 -14.19
CA LEU A 208 -4.56 21.44 -15.41
C LEU A 208 -5.28 22.73 -15.01
N PRO A 209 -5.23 23.80 -15.82
CA PRO A 209 -5.90 25.06 -15.48
C PRO A 209 -7.39 24.87 -15.15
N ARG A 210 -8.07 23.98 -15.87
CA ARG A 210 -9.49 23.61 -15.63
C ARG A 210 -9.78 22.93 -14.28
N ASN A 211 -8.76 22.51 -13.53
CA ASN A 211 -8.95 21.91 -12.21
C ASN A 211 -9.04 22.97 -11.10
N LEU A 212 -8.80 24.25 -11.42
CA LEU A 212 -8.82 25.34 -10.47
C LEU A 212 -10.23 25.93 -10.36
N ASP A 213 -10.74 25.99 -9.13
CA ASP A 213 -11.92 26.77 -8.78
C ASP A 213 -11.45 28.04 -8.05
N ILE A 214 -11.42 29.14 -8.79
CA ILE A 214 -10.92 30.44 -8.29
C ILE A 214 -11.87 31.02 -7.24
N HIS A 215 -13.18 30.84 -7.40
CA HIS A 215 -14.19 31.39 -6.50
C HIS A 215 -14.11 30.74 -5.13
N ASN A 216 -14.05 29.40 -5.09
CA ASN A 216 -13.95 28.65 -3.85
C ASN A 216 -12.50 28.51 -3.34
N ARG A 217 -11.51 29.00 -4.10
CA ARG A 217 -10.06 28.87 -3.82
C ARG A 217 -9.65 27.42 -3.59
N THR A 218 -10.03 26.54 -4.52
CA THR A 218 -9.70 25.12 -4.42
C THR A 218 -9.12 24.56 -5.72
N VAL A 219 -8.40 23.44 -5.60
CA VAL A 219 -7.97 22.64 -6.75
C VAL A 219 -8.54 21.23 -6.66
N LEU A 220 -9.13 20.76 -7.75
CA LEU A 220 -9.59 19.39 -7.90
C LEU A 220 -8.41 18.48 -8.25
N VAL A 221 -8.16 17.48 -7.41
CA VAL A 221 -7.13 16.46 -7.60
C VAL A 221 -7.81 15.18 -8.03
N MET A 222 -7.66 14.83 -9.31
CA MET A 222 -8.24 13.61 -9.87
C MET A 222 -7.35 12.39 -9.55
N ASP A 223 -7.94 11.33 -9.00
CA ASP A 223 -7.26 10.04 -8.81
C ASP A 223 -7.61 9.07 -9.94
N THR A 224 -6.76 9.06 -10.97
CA THR A 224 -6.90 8.18 -12.13
C THR A 224 -6.76 6.68 -11.83
N LYS A 225 -6.48 6.27 -10.59
CA LYS A 225 -6.32 4.85 -10.20
C LYS A 225 -7.44 4.31 -9.32
N SER A 226 -8.17 5.18 -8.63
CA SER A 226 -9.14 4.79 -7.61
C SER A 226 -10.52 5.39 -7.84
N GLY A 227 -10.61 6.50 -8.57
CA GLY A 227 -11.84 7.31 -8.67
C GLY A 227 -12.11 8.19 -7.45
N ASP A 228 -11.24 8.16 -6.43
CA ASP A 228 -11.38 8.97 -5.21
C ASP A 228 -10.82 10.38 -5.44
N ASP A 229 -11.54 11.17 -6.23
CA ASP A 229 -11.24 12.58 -6.46
C ASP A 229 -11.38 13.36 -5.16
N ARG A 230 -10.53 14.37 -4.98
CA ARG A 230 -10.61 15.24 -3.81
C ARG A 230 -10.37 16.70 -4.14
N VAL A 231 -10.99 17.55 -3.36
CA VAL A 231 -10.80 18.99 -3.40
C VAL A 231 -9.78 19.38 -2.35
N VAL A 232 -8.78 20.18 -2.74
CA VAL A 232 -7.75 20.69 -1.84
C VAL A 232 -7.86 22.21 -1.77
N PRO A 233 -8.02 22.81 -0.56
CA PRO A 233 -8.06 24.26 -0.41
C PRO A 233 -6.70 24.88 -0.71
N LEU A 234 -6.73 26.10 -1.25
CA LEU A 234 -5.55 26.85 -1.64
C LEU A 234 -5.36 28.07 -0.74
N THR A 235 -4.11 28.30 -0.32
CA THR A 235 -3.69 29.57 0.24
C THR A 235 -3.71 30.66 -0.85
N GLY A 236 -3.64 31.94 -0.44
CA GLY A 236 -3.55 33.04 -1.40
C GLY A 236 -2.34 32.94 -2.33
N ARG A 237 -1.16 32.53 -1.81
CA ARG A 237 0.05 32.38 -2.64
C ARG A 237 -0.04 31.19 -3.60
N ALA A 238 -0.60 30.07 -3.18
CA ALA A 238 -0.80 28.91 -4.06
C ALA A 238 -1.81 29.22 -5.17
N LEU A 239 -2.93 29.87 -4.83
CA LEU A 239 -3.93 30.31 -5.81
C LEU A 239 -3.33 31.26 -6.85
N ALA A 240 -2.60 32.29 -6.41
CA ALA A 240 -1.98 33.27 -7.32
C ALA A 240 -1.01 32.60 -8.31
N ILE A 241 -0.22 31.63 -7.85
CA ILE A 241 0.67 30.83 -8.72
C ILE A 241 -0.14 30.02 -9.73
N LEU A 242 -1.12 29.24 -9.27
CA LEU A 242 -1.90 28.36 -10.14
C LEU A 242 -2.73 29.16 -11.16
N GLN A 243 -3.22 30.33 -10.79
CA GLN A 243 -3.99 31.22 -11.67
C GLN A 243 -3.12 31.92 -12.72
N ARG A 244 -1.92 32.38 -12.35
CA ARG A 244 -1.01 33.07 -13.28
C ARG A 244 -0.47 32.14 -14.37
N ARG A 245 -0.26 30.86 -14.04
CA ARG A 245 0.36 29.90 -14.97
C ARG A 245 -0.66 29.35 -15.96
N ASN A 246 -0.54 29.77 -17.22
CA ASN A 246 -1.46 29.36 -18.30
C ASN A 246 -0.95 28.15 -19.13
N THR A 247 -0.03 27.35 -18.59
CA THR A 247 0.48 26.17 -19.30
C THR A 247 -0.38 24.93 -19.03
N THR A 248 -0.32 23.93 -19.90
CA THR A 248 -1.04 22.66 -19.73
C THR A 248 -0.07 21.48 -19.84
N PRO A 249 0.26 20.76 -18.73
CA PRO A 249 -0.14 21.01 -17.34
C PRO A 249 0.38 22.33 -16.76
N VAL A 250 -0.19 22.75 -15.62
CA VAL A 250 0.13 24.04 -14.96
C VAL A 250 1.62 24.18 -14.68
N PHE A 251 2.35 23.11 -14.34
CA PHE A 251 3.79 23.18 -14.06
C PHE A 251 4.69 22.81 -15.24
N TRP A 252 4.17 22.72 -16.47
CA TRP A 252 5.03 22.55 -17.64
C TRP A 252 6.09 23.67 -17.71
N PRO A 253 7.37 23.39 -18.04
CA PRO A 253 7.91 22.15 -18.63
C PRO A 253 8.40 21.10 -17.62
N LEU A 254 8.00 21.18 -16.35
CA LEU A 254 8.41 20.19 -15.34
C LEU A 254 7.78 18.82 -15.59
N ASN A 255 8.62 17.80 -15.47
CA ASN A 255 8.22 16.42 -15.28
C ASN A 255 9.00 15.81 -14.10
N ALA A 256 8.64 14.59 -13.68
CA ALA A 256 9.24 13.96 -12.50
C ALA A 256 10.77 13.82 -12.58
N HIS A 257 11.32 13.60 -13.78
CA HIS A 257 12.76 13.48 -13.99
C HIS A 257 13.45 14.84 -13.83
N VAL A 258 12.93 15.87 -14.50
CA VAL A 258 13.45 17.25 -14.41
C VAL A 258 13.40 17.75 -12.97
N VAL A 259 12.26 17.57 -12.28
CA VAL A 259 12.12 17.94 -10.86
C VAL A 259 13.15 17.23 -9.99
N SER A 260 13.35 15.92 -10.19
CA SER A 260 14.35 15.16 -9.43
C SER A 260 15.77 15.68 -9.67
N HIS A 261 16.08 16.08 -10.90
CA HIS A 261 17.37 16.65 -11.26
C HIS A 261 17.60 18.01 -10.60
N ILE A 262 16.63 18.92 -10.67
CA ILE A 262 16.71 20.25 -10.05
C ILE A 262 16.79 20.12 -8.53
N TRP A 263 15.93 19.30 -7.90
CA TRP A 263 15.94 19.08 -6.46
C TRP A 263 17.28 18.54 -5.97
N ARG A 264 17.93 17.63 -6.70
CA ARG A 264 19.28 17.15 -6.37
C ARG A 264 20.31 18.29 -6.34
N ARG A 265 20.24 19.25 -7.28
CA ARG A 265 21.10 20.43 -7.28
C ARG A 265 20.81 21.35 -6.10
N ILE A 266 19.53 21.58 -5.77
CA ILE A 266 19.12 22.37 -4.60
C ILE A 266 19.69 21.75 -3.32
N ARG A 267 19.50 20.44 -3.11
CA ARG A 267 20.05 19.71 -1.96
C ARG A 267 21.56 19.87 -1.85
N LYS A 268 22.28 19.80 -2.97
CA LYS A 268 23.73 20.00 -3.00
C LYS A 268 24.10 21.44 -2.60
N LYS A 269 23.45 22.45 -3.19
CA LYS A 269 23.70 23.87 -2.88
C LYS A 269 23.39 24.22 -1.42
N MET A 270 22.39 23.58 -0.82
CA MET A 270 22.05 23.73 0.60
C MET A 270 22.94 22.90 1.54
N GLY A 271 23.84 22.06 1.01
CA GLY A 271 24.63 21.15 1.82
C GLY A 271 23.81 20.05 2.51
N LEU A 272 22.64 19.66 1.98
CA LEU A 272 21.71 18.69 2.56
C LEU A 272 21.61 17.38 1.74
N GLU A 273 22.65 17.05 0.98
CA GLU A 273 22.67 15.85 0.13
C GLU A 273 22.74 14.54 0.93
N HIS A 274 23.36 14.59 2.11
CA HIS A 274 23.51 13.47 3.04
C HIS A 274 22.23 13.18 3.84
N ASP A 275 21.35 14.17 4.02
CA ASP A 275 20.04 13.97 4.63
C ASP A 275 19.09 13.27 3.64
N LYS A 276 18.88 11.96 3.83
CA LYS A 276 18.02 11.12 2.98
C LYS A 276 16.52 11.43 3.13
N GLU A 277 16.12 12.14 4.17
CA GLU A 277 14.73 12.54 4.42
C GLU A 277 14.41 13.93 3.86
N PHE A 278 15.42 14.74 3.51
CA PHE A 278 15.26 16.03 2.82
C PHE A 278 14.92 15.82 1.34
N VAL A 279 13.69 15.37 1.10
CA VAL A 279 13.11 15.11 -0.22
C VAL A 279 11.85 15.94 -0.42
N LEU A 280 11.42 16.18 -1.65
CA LEU A 280 10.17 16.93 -1.94
C LEU A 280 8.92 16.39 -1.21
N HIS A 281 8.88 15.09 -0.90
CA HIS A 281 7.76 14.53 -0.13
C HIS A 281 7.72 15.00 1.33
N ALA A 282 8.82 15.57 1.85
CA ALA A 282 8.88 16.15 3.18
C ALA A 282 7.97 17.39 3.31
N PHE A 283 7.78 18.19 2.26
CA PHE A 283 6.78 19.29 2.27
C PHE A 283 5.38 18.79 2.62
N ARG A 284 4.98 17.66 2.05
CA ARG A 284 3.72 17.00 2.40
C ARG A 284 3.72 16.47 3.83
N HIS A 285 4.85 16.00 4.34
CA HIS A 285 4.95 15.61 5.75
C HIS A 285 4.80 16.81 6.68
N THR A 286 5.44 17.94 6.34
CA THR A 286 5.27 19.23 7.04
C THR A 286 3.81 19.63 7.04
N TYR A 287 3.17 19.73 5.87
CA TYR A 287 1.75 20.09 5.75
C TYR A 287 0.84 19.24 6.64
N GLY A 288 0.98 17.91 6.56
CA GLY A 288 0.18 16.99 7.36
C GLY A 288 0.42 17.12 8.87
N SER A 289 1.68 17.34 9.27
CA SER A 289 2.05 17.54 10.67
C SER A 289 1.56 18.89 11.20
N THR A 290 1.66 19.95 10.40
CA THR A 290 1.18 21.29 10.75
C THR A 290 -0.32 21.27 10.99
N LEU A 291 -1.11 20.68 10.10
CA LEU A 291 -2.56 20.56 10.28
C LEU A 291 -2.93 19.68 11.49
N ALA A 292 -2.24 18.56 11.69
CA ALA A 292 -2.48 17.70 12.85
C ALA A 292 -2.17 18.43 14.16
N ASN A 293 -1.05 19.15 14.23
CA ASN A 293 -0.65 19.94 15.41
C ASN A 293 -1.62 21.10 15.67
N ALA A 294 -2.25 21.65 14.62
CA ALA A 294 -3.31 22.65 14.75
C ALA A 294 -4.67 22.06 15.21
N GLY A 295 -4.73 20.77 15.55
CA GLY A 295 -5.95 20.12 16.04
C GLY A 295 -6.95 19.78 14.93
N THR A 296 -6.52 19.71 13.67
CA THR A 296 -7.41 19.34 12.57
C THR A 296 -7.97 17.93 12.80
N ASP A 297 -9.29 17.79 12.65
CA ASP A 297 -9.97 16.50 12.70
C ASP A 297 -9.28 15.45 11.79
N SER A 298 -9.20 14.22 12.30
CA SER A 298 -8.45 13.14 11.67
C SER A 298 -9.03 12.75 10.31
N PHE A 299 -10.35 12.81 10.14
CA PHE A 299 -11.01 12.49 8.88
C PHE A 299 -10.86 13.64 7.86
N ARG A 300 -10.95 14.90 8.30
CA ARG A 300 -10.62 16.05 7.46
C ARG A 300 -9.18 15.97 6.96
N LEU A 301 -8.23 15.68 7.85
CA LEU A 301 -6.83 15.50 7.50
C LEU A 301 -6.64 14.32 6.54
N GLN A 302 -7.30 13.18 6.79
CA GLN A 302 -7.27 12.03 5.88
C GLN A 302 -7.75 12.40 4.48
N LYS A 303 -8.86 13.15 4.39
CA LYS A 303 -9.50 13.54 3.13
C LYS A 303 -8.62 14.50 2.35
N VAL A 304 -8.13 15.59 2.96
CA VAL A 304 -7.28 16.58 2.26
C VAL A 304 -5.94 15.97 1.82
N MET A 305 -5.37 15.08 2.64
CA MET A 305 -4.18 14.34 2.28
C MET A 305 -4.47 13.29 1.20
N GLY A 306 -5.71 12.81 1.03
CA GLY A 306 -6.02 11.72 0.11
C GLY A 306 -5.36 10.41 0.57
N HIS A 307 -5.53 10.06 1.85
CA HIS A 307 -5.13 8.78 2.41
C HIS A 307 -6.29 7.79 2.36
N LYS A 308 -6.08 6.63 1.71
CA LYS A 308 -7.09 5.56 1.67
C LYS A 308 -7.38 4.94 3.03
N SER A 309 -6.41 4.91 3.92
CA SER A 309 -6.54 4.36 5.27
C SER A 309 -6.18 5.42 6.30
N ILE A 310 -7.01 5.53 7.32
CA ILE A 310 -6.78 6.40 8.48
C ILE A 310 -5.45 6.10 9.20
N LEU A 311 -4.96 4.85 9.13
CA LEU A 311 -3.66 4.46 9.67
C LEU A 311 -2.50 5.25 9.04
N SER A 312 -2.64 5.70 7.79
CA SER A 312 -1.65 6.57 7.15
C SER A 312 -1.64 7.98 7.75
N THR A 313 -2.80 8.44 8.22
CA THR A 313 -3.02 9.74 8.86
C THR A 313 -2.60 9.73 10.33
N GLN A 314 -2.79 8.61 11.03
CA GLN A 314 -2.40 8.42 12.44
C GLN A 314 -0.94 8.82 12.71
N ARG A 315 -0.06 8.68 11.72
CA ARG A 315 1.36 9.05 11.82
C ARG A 315 1.61 10.54 12.09
N TYR A 316 0.65 11.39 11.77
CA TYR A 316 0.71 12.84 12.02
C TYR A 316 0.07 13.23 13.35
N ILE A 317 -0.80 12.38 13.88
CA ILE A 317 -1.59 12.68 15.06
C ILE A 317 -0.80 12.26 16.30
N LYS A 318 -0.39 13.24 17.09
CA LYS A 318 0.10 13.01 18.45
C LYS A 318 -1.01 13.42 19.40
N VAL A 319 -1.64 12.46 20.05
CA VAL A 319 -2.57 12.76 21.14
C VAL A 319 -1.72 13.14 22.36
N SER A 320 -1.72 14.41 22.75
CA SER A 320 -1.09 14.85 23.99
C SER A 320 -1.99 14.51 25.18
N ALA A 321 -1.42 14.31 26.36
CA ALA A 321 -2.20 14.15 27.60
C ALA A 321 -3.11 15.37 27.86
N SER A 322 -2.67 16.56 27.45
CA SER A 322 -3.49 17.78 27.51
C SER A 322 -4.73 17.73 26.61
N ALA A 323 -4.68 17.04 25.47
CA ALA A 323 -5.83 16.87 24.58
C ALA A 323 -6.90 15.91 25.14
N LEU A 324 -6.55 15.14 26.19
CA LEU A 324 -7.49 14.29 26.93
C LEU A 324 -8.09 15.01 28.14
N SER A 325 -7.45 16.10 28.60
CA SER A 325 -7.93 16.93 29.69
C SER A 325 -9.21 17.67 29.27
N GLY A 326 -10.22 17.69 30.13
CA GLY A 326 -11.52 18.32 29.85
C GLY A 326 -12.54 17.43 29.13
N LEU A 327 -12.16 16.23 28.67
CA LEU A 327 -13.13 15.26 28.15
C LEU A 327 -14.13 14.82 29.24
N SER A 328 -13.67 14.66 30.49
CA SER A 328 -14.55 14.40 31.63
C SER A 328 -15.54 15.54 31.83
N SER A 329 -15.08 16.79 31.78
CA SER A 329 -15.94 17.98 31.95
C SER A 329 -17.00 18.11 30.86
N ILE A 330 -16.69 17.71 29.61
CA ILE A 330 -17.68 17.65 28.52
C ILE A 330 -18.75 16.59 28.80
N ILE A 331 -18.35 15.42 29.30
CA ILE A 331 -19.29 14.34 29.66
C ILE A 331 -20.11 14.72 30.90
N GLU A 332 -19.50 15.38 31.88
CA GLU A 332 -20.15 15.91 33.09
C GLU A 332 -21.16 17.00 32.75
N ALA A 333 -20.85 17.91 31.83
CA ALA A 333 -21.81 18.90 31.36
C ALA A 333 -23.04 18.24 30.69
N ARG A 334 -22.85 17.10 30.01
CA ARG A 334 -23.95 16.31 29.43
C ARG A 334 -24.77 15.58 30.50
N THR A 335 -24.14 15.06 31.56
CA THR A 335 -24.84 14.32 32.63
C THR A 335 -25.44 15.23 33.70
N ALA A 336 -24.97 16.48 33.83
CA ALA A 336 -25.58 17.50 34.68
C ALA A 336 -27.03 17.78 34.27
N THR A 337 -27.32 17.80 32.96
CA THR A 337 -28.68 17.90 32.42
C THR A 337 -29.57 16.71 32.80
N PHE A 338 -28.97 15.56 33.15
CA PHE A 338 -29.67 14.33 33.56
C PHE A 338 -29.97 14.29 35.07
N LYS A 339 -29.20 15.00 35.91
CA LYS A 339 -29.37 14.99 37.38
C LYS A 339 -30.65 15.70 37.85
N HIS A 340 -31.22 16.60 37.04
CA HIS A 340 -32.47 17.30 37.40
C HIS A 340 -33.75 16.44 37.32
N HIS A 341 -33.67 15.13 37.07
CA HIS A 341 -34.87 14.29 36.96
C HIS A 341 -34.87 12.97 37.75
N VAL A 342 -33.78 12.50 38.37
CA VAL A 342 -33.75 11.10 38.89
C VAL A 342 -33.01 10.86 40.21
N LEU A 343 -32.22 11.80 40.78
CA LEU A 343 -31.53 11.53 42.05
C LEU A 343 -32.14 12.37 43.18
N PRO A 344 -32.79 11.77 44.19
CA PRO A 344 -33.25 12.49 45.37
C PRO A 344 -32.05 13.03 46.14
N GLU A 345 -32.09 14.31 46.50
CA GLU A 345 -31.08 14.93 47.35
C GLU A 345 -31.09 14.25 48.73
N ASP A 346 -29.94 13.70 49.13
CA ASP A 346 -29.73 13.17 50.47
C ASP A 346 -30.01 14.28 51.50
N LYS A 347 -31.06 14.09 52.29
CA LYS A 347 -31.39 14.94 53.44
C LYS A 347 -30.21 14.90 54.41
N GLN A 348 -29.61 16.06 54.66
CA GLN A 348 -28.67 16.24 55.76
C GLN A 348 -29.42 15.99 57.09
N GLU A 349 -29.04 14.93 57.81
CA GLU A 349 -29.47 14.72 59.19
C GLU A 349 -28.78 15.76 60.09
N GLU A 350 -29.60 16.63 60.67
CA GLU A 350 -29.24 17.47 61.81
C GLU A 350 -28.78 16.57 62.97
N THR A 351 -27.56 16.77 63.45
CA THR A 351 -27.11 16.20 64.71
C THR A 351 -27.59 17.11 65.86
N PRO A 352 -28.30 16.57 66.88
CA PRO A 352 -28.73 17.40 68.00
C PRO A 352 -27.55 17.72 68.92
N LYS A 353 -27.53 18.96 69.39
CA LYS A 353 -26.62 19.47 70.42
C LYS A 353 -26.73 18.63 71.71
N GLY A 354 -25.58 18.19 72.21
CA GLY A 354 -25.37 17.73 73.59
C GLY A 354 -24.37 18.63 74.27
#